data_AF-U4UJ66-F1
#
_entry.id   AF-U4UJ66-F1
#
_cell.length_a   1.000
_cell.length_b   1.000
_cell.length_c   1.000
_cell.angle_alpha   90.00
_cell.angle_beta   90.00
_cell.angle_gamma   90.00
#
_symmetry.space_group_name_H-M   'P 1'
#
loop_
_entity.id
_entity.type
_entity.pdbx_description
1 polymer ?
#
loop_
_entity_poly.entity_id
_entity_poly.type
_entity_poly.pdbx_seq_one_letter_code
_entity_poly.pdbx_strand_id
1 'polypeptide(L)'
;MEKEQMDAWQKARPGDRILEVDIPLSYGAFDITQPSSALNVVSFVWDPTKEVGVYIKVNCISTEFTPKKHGGEKGVPFRIQVETYQNGDALTANKRLHAAACQIKVFKLKGADRKHKQDRDKIMKRPMAEQEKYQPSFECTVLNDIPNEAVLQAPTLATFVPFSTAE
;
A
#
# COMPACT_ATOMS: atom_id res chain seq x y z
N MET A 1 2.68 12.93 14.94
CA MET A 1 1.39 12.23 14.84
C MET A 1 1.47 10.91 14.07
N GLU A 2 1.67 10.89 12.75
CA GLU A 2 1.74 9.61 11.98
C GLU A 2 2.88 8.71 12.47
N LYS A 3 4.11 9.25 12.54
CA LYS A 3 5.28 8.54 13.07
C LYS A 3 5.05 7.95 14.47
N GLU A 4 4.41 8.70 15.36
CA GLU A 4 4.12 8.23 16.73
C GLU A 4 3.10 7.09 16.74
N GLN A 5 2.11 7.13 15.85
CA GLN A 5 1.14 6.04 15.71
C GLN A 5 1.79 4.79 15.11
N MET A 6 2.70 4.94 14.14
CA MET A 6 3.49 3.84 13.60
C MET A 6 4.41 3.23 14.68
N ASP A 7 5.12 4.06 15.44
CA ASP A 7 5.98 3.61 16.54
C ASP A 7 5.17 2.88 17.62
N ALA A 8 3.98 3.39 17.96
CA ALA A 8 3.08 2.74 18.90
C ALA A 8 2.55 1.40 18.37
N TRP A 9 2.24 1.32 17.07
CA TRP A 9 1.81 0.08 16.42
C TRP A 9 2.92 -0.97 16.44
N GLN A 10 4.15 -0.58 16.11
CA GLN A 10 5.32 -1.46 16.13
C GLN A 10 5.65 -1.94 17.55
N LYS A 11 5.60 -1.06 18.56
CA LYS A 11 5.82 -1.45 19.97
C LYS A 11 4.81 -2.47 20.46
N ALA A 12 3.56 -2.37 19.99
CA ALA A 12 2.50 -3.32 20.34
C ALA A 12 2.63 -4.67 19.61
N ARG A 13 3.43 -4.74 18.54
CA ARG A 13 3.59 -5.89 17.65
C ARG A 13 5.06 -6.10 17.25
N PRO A 14 5.90 -6.52 18.20
CA PRO A 14 7.31 -6.73 17.90
C PRO A 14 7.48 -7.81 16.83
N GLY A 15 8.16 -7.48 15.74
CA GLY A 15 8.45 -8.39 14.63
C GLY A 15 7.48 -8.29 13.45
N ASP A 16 6.30 -7.70 13.63
CA ASP A 16 5.32 -7.56 12.55
C ASP A 16 5.66 -6.40 11.62
N ARG A 17 5.36 -6.57 10.33
CA ARG A 17 5.44 -5.51 9.31
C ARG A 17 4.06 -4.97 9.02
N ILE A 18 3.97 -3.66 8.71
CA ILE A 18 2.71 -3.04 8.30
C ILE A 18 2.31 -3.53 6.91
N LEU A 19 3.27 -3.60 5.99
CA LEU A 19 3.11 -4.05 4.62
C LEU A 19 4.10 -5.18 4.33
N GLU A 20 3.59 -6.26 3.75
CA GLU A 20 4.40 -7.42 3.36
C GLU A 20 3.94 -8.02 2.03
N VAL A 21 4.84 -8.75 1.38
CA VAL A 21 4.53 -9.52 0.16
C VAL A 21 4.22 -10.97 0.54
N ASP A 22 3.09 -11.48 0.08
CA ASP A 22 2.79 -12.91 0.08
C ASP A 22 3.54 -13.57 -1.09
N ILE A 23 4.77 -14.03 -0.81
CA ILE A 23 5.66 -14.62 -1.81
C ILE A 23 5.01 -15.85 -2.47
N PRO A 24 4.42 -16.82 -1.74
CA PRO A 24 3.78 -17.99 -2.35
C PRO A 24 2.66 -17.68 -3.35
N LEU A 25 1.91 -16.59 -3.15
CA LEU A 25 0.85 -16.19 -4.08
C LEU A 25 1.37 -15.32 -5.24
N SER A 26 2.54 -14.70 -5.08
CA SER A 26 3.12 -13.78 -6.06
C SER A 26 3.89 -14.52 -7.17
N TYR A 27 3.97 -13.90 -8.34
CA TYR A 27 4.67 -14.44 -9.51
C TYR A 27 5.25 -13.32 -10.38
N GLY A 28 6.32 -13.61 -11.13
CA GLY A 28 6.97 -12.66 -12.05
C GLY A 28 7.83 -11.57 -11.38
N ALA A 29 7.72 -11.39 -10.05
CA ALA A 29 8.57 -10.50 -9.27
C ALA A 29 9.79 -11.26 -8.71
N PHE A 30 10.94 -10.59 -8.69
CA PHE A 30 12.20 -11.09 -8.12
C PHE A 30 12.91 -9.97 -7.35
N ASP A 31 14.02 -10.30 -6.67
CA ASP A 31 14.77 -9.37 -5.81
C ASP A 31 13.88 -8.63 -4.80
N ILE A 32 12.90 -9.35 -4.23
CA ILE A 32 11.93 -8.80 -3.28
C ILE A 32 12.66 -8.40 -2.00
N THR A 33 12.60 -7.12 -1.66
CA THR A 33 13.25 -6.53 -0.49
C THR A 33 12.21 -5.89 0.43
N GLN A 34 12.34 -6.16 1.72
CA GLN A 34 11.45 -5.68 2.78
C GLN A 34 12.28 -5.12 3.94
N PRO A 35 12.70 -3.84 3.88
CA PRO A 35 13.66 -3.28 4.83
C PRO A 35 13.14 -3.30 6.26
N SER A 36 13.98 -3.69 7.23
CA SER A 36 13.63 -3.68 8.66
C SER A 36 13.47 -2.25 9.21
N SER A 37 14.10 -1.26 8.59
CA SER A 37 13.99 0.16 8.91
C SER A 37 12.71 0.83 8.39
N ALA A 38 11.98 0.18 7.48
CA ALA A 38 10.77 0.71 6.86
C ALA A 38 9.69 -0.38 6.76
N LEU A 39 8.88 -0.53 7.81
CA LEU A 39 7.88 -1.60 7.95
C LEU A 39 6.69 -1.48 6.98
N ASN A 40 6.52 -0.33 6.34
CA ASN A 40 5.46 -0.01 5.40
C ASN A 40 5.96 0.05 3.95
N VAL A 41 7.18 -0.40 3.68
CA VAL A 41 7.80 -0.38 2.35
C VAL A 41 8.18 -1.80 1.94
N VAL A 42 7.88 -2.11 0.67
CA VAL A 42 8.35 -3.29 -0.04
C VAL A 42 8.86 -2.83 -1.40
N SER A 43 9.92 -3.45 -1.91
CA SER A 43 10.43 -3.21 -3.27
C SER A 43 10.71 -4.54 -3.95
N PHE A 44 10.58 -4.58 -5.26
CA PHE A 44 10.84 -5.76 -6.07
C PHE A 44 11.19 -5.33 -7.49
N VAL A 45 11.84 -6.22 -8.22
CA VAL A 45 12.15 -6.07 -9.64
C VAL A 45 11.24 -7.00 -10.42
N TRP A 46 10.92 -6.61 -11.66
CA TRP A 46 10.09 -7.40 -12.56
C TRP A 46 10.55 -7.16 -14.00
N ASP A 47 10.23 -8.12 -14.87
CA ASP A 47 10.49 -8.02 -16.31
C ASP A 47 9.28 -7.33 -16.99
N PRO A 48 9.43 -6.14 -17.58
CA PRO A 48 8.32 -5.39 -18.18
C PRO A 48 7.72 -6.08 -19.42
N THR A 49 8.36 -7.12 -19.93
CA THR A 49 7.87 -7.91 -21.08
C THR A 49 7.04 -9.13 -20.67
N LYS A 50 6.91 -9.38 -19.35
CA LYS A 50 6.19 -10.54 -18.80
C LYS A 50 5.07 -10.11 -17.87
N GLU A 51 4.14 -11.03 -17.65
CA GLU A 51 3.09 -10.85 -16.64
C GLU A 51 3.69 -10.92 -15.23
N VAL A 52 3.24 -10.03 -14.35
CA VAL A 52 3.66 -9.95 -12.95
C VAL A 52 2.44 -9.76 -12.05
N GLY A 53 2.40 -10.48 -10.93
CA GLY A 53 1.40 -10.35 -9.89
C GLY A 53 2.05 -10.34 -8.52
N VAL A 54 1.83 -9.26 -7.75
CA VAL A 54 2.34 -9.11 -6.39
C VAL A 54 1.17 -9.04 -5.42
N TYR A 55 1.10 -10.02 -4.53
CA TYR A 55 0.09 -10.09 -3.49
C TYR A 55 0.64 -9.46 -2.22
N ILE A 56 -0.04 -8.43 -1.72
CA ILE A 56 0.37 -7.71 -0.52
C ILE A 56 -0.58 -8.00 0.64
N LYS A 57 -0.04 -8.06 1.86
CA LYS A 57 -0.83 -8.05 3.10
C LYS A 57 -0.60 -6.75 3.84
N VAL A 58 -1.69 -6.19 4.36
CA VAL A 58 -1.68 -4.99 5.20
C VAL A 58 -2.10 -5.40 6.60
N ASN A 59 -1.15 -5.44 7.53
CA ASN A 59 -1.35 -6.03 8.86
C ASN A 59 -1.88 -5.04 9.91
N CYS A 60 -2.13 -3.80 9.50
CA CYS A 60 -2.70 -2.77 10.36
C CYS A 60 -4.13 -2.43 9.92
N ILE A 61 -5.03 -2.17 10.88
CA ILE A 61 -6.43 -1.84 10.59
C ILE A 61 -6.68 -0.33 10.75
N SER A 62 -7.55 0.24 9.93
CA SER A 62 -7.76 1.68 9.86
C SER A 62 -8.21 2.35 11.16
N THR A 63 -8.87 1.63 12.07
CA THR A 63 -9.30 2.17 13.38
C THR A 63 -8.22 2.09 14.46
N GLU A 64 -7.06 1.51 14.20
CA GLU A 64 -5.93 1.54 15.15
C GLU A 64 -5.22 2.89 15.17
N PHE A 65 -5.38 3.66 14.10
CA PHE A 65 -4.77 4.97 13.90
C PHE A 65 -5.74 6.11 14.23
N THR A 66 -6.89 5.82 14.85
CA THR A 66 -7.81 6.84 15.37
C THR A 66 -7.54 7.11 16.85
N PRO A 67 -7.80 8.34 17.36
CA PRO A 67 -7.58 8.67 18.76
C PRO A 67 -8.34 7.77 19.74
N LYS A 68 -9.57 7.36 19.39
CA LYS A 68 -10.36 6.43 20.20
C LYS A 68 -10.26 5.03 19.59
N LYS A 69 -9.45 4.18 20.22
CA LYS A 69 -9.27 2.77 19.81
C LYS A 69 -10.50 1.88 20.02
N HIS A 70 -11.63 2.43 20.50
CA HIS A 70 -12.88 1.69 20.71
C HIS A 70 -13.73 1.70 19.44
N GLY A 71 -14.48 0.61 19.20
CA GLY A 71 -15.29 0.44 18.00
C GLY A 71 -16.31 1.56 17.80
N GLY A 72 -16.52 1.98 16.55
CA GLY A 72 -17.53 2.97 16.15
C GLY A 72 -16.95 4.24 15.51
N GLU A 73 -15.66 4.53 15.70
CA GLU A 73 -15.02 5.65 15.03
C GLU A 73 -14.69 5.34 13.56
N LYS A 74 -14.79 6.36 12.69
CA LYS A 74 -14.42 6.24 11.27
C LYS A 74 -12.91 6.03 11.18
N GLY A 75 -12.48 4.83 10.82
CA GLY A 75 -11.06 4.52 10.62
C GLY A 75 -10.37 5.45 9.61
N VAL A 76 -9.10 5.73 9.87
CA VAL A 76 -8.23 6.56 9.02
C VAL A 76 -8.03 5.86 7.67
N PRO A 77 -8.29 6.52 6.53
CA PRO A 77 -7.96 5.96 5.22
C PRO A 77 -6.44 5.91 5.06
N PHE A 78 -5.92 4.79 4.56
CA PHE A 78 -4.52 4.68 4.19
C PHE A 78 -4.34 4.94 2.70
N ARG A 79 -3.10 5.22 2.30
CA ARG A 79 -2.72 5.37 0.90
C ARG A 79 -1.71 4.28 0.55
N ILE A 80 -2.03 3.50 -0.47
CA ILE A 80 -1.02 2.67 -1.15
C ILE A 80 -0.46 3.52 -2.27
N GLN A 81 0.86 3.66 -2.28
CA GLN A 81 1.61 4.36 -3.31
C GLN A 81 2.55 3.36 -3.97
N VAL A 82 2.50 3.30 -5.29
CA VAL A 82 3.37 2.46 -6.11
C VAL A 82 4.23 3.39 -6.94
N GLU A 83 5.53 3.18 -6.88
CA GLU A 83 6.51 3.93 -7.64
C GLU A 83 7.31 2.96 -8.50
N THR A 84 7.41 3.27 -9.79
CA THR A 84 8.18 2.48 -10.74
C THR A 84 9.45 3.23 -11.08
N TYR A 85 10.58 2.56 -10.90
CA TYR A 85 11.91 3.08 -11.17
C TYR A 85 12.52 2.35 -12.35
N GLN A 86 13.24 3.10 -13.20
CA GLN A 86 14.20 2.49 -14.12
C GLN A 86 15.39 2.05 -13.28
N ASN A 87 15.75 0.77 -13.38
CA ASN A 87 16.95 0.26 -12.76
C ASN A 87 18.16 0.89 -13.47
N GLY A 88 18.88 1.75 -12.78
CA GLY A 88 20.12 2.36 -13.28
C GLY A 88 21.28 1.37 -13.24
N ASP A 89 22.33 1.65 -14.00
CA ASP A 89 23.63 1.02 -13.78
C ASP A 89 24.34 1.66 -12.57
N ALA A 90 25.51 1.14 -12.17
CA ALA A 90 26.26 1.64 -11.02
C ALA A 90 26.64 3.14 -11.11
N LEU A 91 26.54 3.75 -12.30
CA LEU A 91 26.90 5.14 -12.57
C LEU A 91 25.69 6.08 -12.59
N THR A 92 24.47 5.55 -12.67
CA THR A 92 23.23 6.33 -12.78
C THR A 92 22.29 6.02 -11.62
N ALA A 93 21.89 7.06 -10.89
CA ALA A 93 20.90 6.92 -9.84
C ALA A 93 19.57 6.41 -10.43
N ASN A 94 18.87 5.56 -9.68
CA ASN A 94 17.55 5.06 -10.06
C ASN A 94 16.60 6.24 -10.37
N LYS A 95 16.11 6.29 -11.61
CA LYS A 95 15.19 7.33 -12.08
C LYS A 95 13.76 6.84 -11.94
N ARG A 96 12.93 7.56 -11.16
CA ARG A 96 11.50 7.29 -11.12
C ARG A 96 10.86 7.57 -12.49
N LEU A 97 10.19 6.57 -13.04
CA LEU A 97 9.46 6.66 -14.31
C LEU A 97 8.00 7.01 -14.09
N HIS A 98 7.40 6.45 -13.04
CA HIS A 98 5.97 6.56 -12.79
C HIS A 98 5.65 6.48 -11.31
N ALA A 99 4.54 7.08 -10.91
CA ALA A 99 3.99 6.95 -9.58
C ALA A 99 2.46 6.97 -9.67
N ALA A 100 1.81 6.09 -8.92
CA ALA A 100 0.36 6.06 -8.78
C ALA A 100 -0.05 5.67 -7.36
N ALA A 101 -1.29 5.96 -6.99
CA ALA A 101 -1.81 5.68 -5.67
C ALA A 101 -3.31 5.40 -5.64
N CYS A 102 -3.74 4.72 -4.58
CA CYS A 102 -5.14 4.62 -4.20
C CYS A 102 -5.32 4.76 -2.69
N GLN A 103 -6.54 5.10 -2.28
CA GLN A 103 -6.92 5.07 -0.88
C GLN A 103 -7.53 3.71 -0.55
N ILE A 104 -7.10 3.13 0.57
CA ILE A 104 -7.65 1.90 1.11
C ILE A 104 -8.16 2.11 2.52
N LYS A 105 -9.05 1.22 2.95
CA LYS A 105 -9.47 1.11 4.34
C LYS A 105 -9.42 -0.35 4.74
N VAL A 106 -8.70 -0.63 5.82
CA VAL A 106 -8.45 -1.99 6.27
C VAL A 106 -9.34 -2.31 7.46
N PHE A 107 -10.04 -3.44 7.40
CA PHE A 107 -11.03 -3.85 8.38
C PHE A 107 -10.65 -5.19 9.01
N LYS A 108 -11.08 -5.43 10.25
CA LYS A 108 -10.94 -6.73 10.89
C LYS A 108 -11.92 -7.75 10.32
N LEU A 109 -11.45 -8.99 10.14
CA LEU A 109 -12.26 -10.12 9.67
C LEU A 109 -12.96 -9.75 8.34
N LYS A 110 -14.18 -10.25 8.14
CA LYS A 110 -15.06 -9.89 6.99
C LYS A 110 -15.63 -8.46 7.06
N GLY A 111 -14.95 -7.53 7.72
CA GLY A 111 -15.44 -6.17 7.92
C GLY A 111 -15.55 -5.39 6.60
N ALA A 112 -14.63 -5.61 5.66
CA ALA A 112 -14.69 -5.04 4.32
C ALA A 112 -15.94 -5.52 3.57
N ASP A 113 -16.18 -6.84 3.53
CA ASP A 113 -17.37 -7.44 2.87
C ASP A 113 -18.67 -6.90 3.44
N ARG A 114 -18.77 -6.84 4.78
CA ARG A 114 -19.96 -6.29 5.45
C ARG A 114 -20.17 -4.83 5.07
N LYS A 115 -19.10 -4.03 5.04
CA LYS A 115 -19.16 -2.61 4.71
C LYS A 115 -19.56 -2.40 3.25
N HIS A 116 -18.98 -3.15 2.33
CA HIS A 116 -19.30 -3.11 0.90
C HIS A 116 -20.76 -3.46 0.65
N LYS A 117 -21.25 -4.55 1.25
CA LYS A 117 -22.67 -4.93 1.18
C LYS A 117 -23.59 -3.84 1.75
N GLN A 118 -23.28 -3.32 2.93
CA GLN A 118 -24.08 -2.27 3.57
C GLN A 118 -24.14 -0.99 2.72
N ASP A 119 -23.01 -0.56 2.16
CA ASP A 119 -22.95 0.66 1.34
C ASP A 119 -23.70 0.47 0.02
N ARG A 120 -23.56 -0.69 -0.63
CA ARG A 120 -24.34 -1.05 -1.82
C ARG A 120 -25.84 -1.04 -1.55
N ASP A 121 -26.29 -1.73 -0.51
CA ASP A 121 -27.72 -1.82 -0.17
C ASP A 121 -28.27 -0.44 0.24
N LYS A 122 -27.44 0.43 0.82
CA LYS A 122 -27.80 1.82 1.14
C LYS A 122 -27.94 2.69 -0.12
N ILE A 123 -27.05 2.54 -1.10
CA ILE A 123 -27.10 3.29 -2.36
C ILE A 123 -28.32 2.86 -3.18
N MET A 124 -28.58 1.56 -3.31
CA MET A 124 -29.72 1.03 -4.09
C MET A 124 -31.09 1.49 -3.59
N LYS A 125 -31.21 1.90 -2.31
CA LYS A 125 -32.45 2.44 -1.73
C LYS A 125 -32.67 3.93 -2.02
N ARG A 126 -31.70 4.62 -2.62
CA ARG A 126 -31.81 6.05 -2.94
C ARG A 126 -32.46 6.27 -4.31
N PRO A 127 -33.05 7.46 -4.59
CA PRO A 127 -33.50 7.83 -5.93
C PRO A 127 -32.36 7.77 -6.95
N MET A 128 -32.65 7.44 -8.22
CA MET A 128 -31.62 7.29 -9.27
C MET A 128 -30.67 8.50 -9.37
N ALA A 129 -31.20 9.73 -9.33
CA ALA A 129 -30.40 10.97 -9.37
C ALA A 129 -29.45 11.14 -8.17
N GLU A 130 -29.71 10.46 -7.04
CA GLU A 130 -28.77 10.40 -5.92
C GLU A 130 -27.76 9.26 -6.06
N GLN A 131 -28.14 8.15 -6.70
CA GLN A 131 -27.24 7.01 -6.91
C GLN A 131 -26.05 7.41 -7.79
N GLU A 132 -26.28 8.22 -8.83
CA GLU A 132 -25.25 8.73 -9.74
C GLU A 132 -24.18 9.61 -9.04
N LYS A 133 -24.46 10.09 -7.82
CA LYS A 133 -23.49 10.87 -7.03
C LYS A 133 -22.47 10.00 -6.29
N TYR A 134 -22.68 8.68 -6.25
CA TYR A 134 -21.79 7.74 -5.58
C TYR A 134 -20.79 7.14 -6.55
N GLN A 135 -19.58 6.86 -6.05
CA GLN A 135 -18.57 6.15 -6.82
C GLN A 135 -19.05 4.70 -7.08
N PRO A 136 -19.04 4.23 -8.33
CA PRO A 136 -19.39 2.85 -8.64
C PRO A 136 -18.38 1.86 -8.05
N SER A 137 -18.86 0.65 -7.74
CA SER A 137 -17.99 -0.46 -7.33
C SER A 137 -17.46 -1.20 -8.54
N PHE A 138 -16.18 -1.54 -8.51
CA PHE A 138 -15.49 -2.34 -9.52
C PHE A 138 -14.83 -3.56 -8.88
N GLU A 139 -14.55 -4.58 -9.69
CA GLU A 139 -13.84 -5.79 -9.25
C GLU A 139 -12.38 -5.50 -8.89
N CYS A 140 -11.74 -4.61 -9.65
CA CYS A 140 -10.39 -4.13 -9.38
C CYS A 140 -10.38 -2.60 -9.23
N THR A 141 -9.40 -2.10 -8.47
CA THR A 141 -9.14 -0.66 -8.37
C THR A 141 -7.95 -0.33 -9.25
N VAL A 142 -8.16 0.53 -10.25
CA VAL A 142 -7.07 1.13 -11.02
C VAL A 142 -6.45 2.24 -10.18
N LEU A 143 -5.13 2.21 -10.02
CA LEU A 143 -4.39 3.24 -9.31
C LEU A 143 -4.47 4.56 -10.10
N ASN A 144 -4.57 5.68 -9.39
CA ASN A 144 -4.58 7.00 -10.03
C ASN A 144 -3.15 7.51 -10.11
N ASP A 145 -2.76 8.01 -11.28
CA ASP A 145 -1.47 8.68 -11.47
C ASP A 145 -1.34 9.86 -10.52
N ILE A 146 -0.13 10.05 -10.00
CA ILE A 146 0.19 11.17 -9.12
C ILE A 146 1.37 11.96 -9.68
N PRO A 147 1.32 13.31 -9.65
CA PRO A 147 2.45 14.12 -10.09
C PRO A 147 3.62 13.92 -9.13
N ASN A 148 4.84 14.21 -9.63
CA ASN A 148 6.07 14.02 -8.88
C ASN A 148 6.09 14.74 -7.52
N GLU A 149 5.42 15.89 -7.43
CA GLU A 149 5.30 16.72 -6.23
C GLU A 149 4.36 16.11 -5.17
N ALA A 150 3.42 15.25 -5.58
CA ALA A 150 2.44 14.61 -4.70
C ALA A 150 2.92 13.23 -4.20
N VAL A 151 4.14 12.82 -4.57
CA VAL A 151 4.76 11.59 -4.08
C VAL A 151 5.21 11.81 -2.65
N LEU A 152 4.66 11.01 -1.73
CA LEU A 152 5.12 11.00 -0.35
C LEU A 152 6.51 10.36 -0.31
N GLN A 153 7.49 11.06 0.23
CA GLN A 153 8.83 10.51 0.39
C GLN A 153 8.80 9.41 1.45
N ALA A 154 9.08 8.17 1.05
CA ALA A 154 9.40 7.11 1.99
C ALA A 154 10.71 7.48 2.73
N PRO A 155 10.92 7.01 3.98
CA PRO A 155 12.23 7.06 4.59
C PRO A 155 13.22 6.44 3.60
N THR A 156 14.24 7.21 3.20
CA THR A 156 15.19 6.84 2.16
C THR A 156 15.63 5.39 2.37
N LEU A 157 15.30 4.52 1.40
CA LEU A 157 16.03 3.28 1.17
C LEU A 157 17.47 3.74 0.94
N ALA A 158 18.31 3.68 1.97
CA ALA A 158 19.72 4.01 1.83
C ALA A 158 20.22 3.23 0.63
N THR A 159 20.74 3.97 -0.36
CA THR A 159 21.36 3.49 -1.60
C THR A 159 21.98 2.11 -1.39
N PHE A 160 21.34 1.08 -1.92
CA PHE A 160 21.94 -0.23 -2.06
C PHE A 160 23.07 -0.08 -3.07
N VAL A 161 24.29 0.11 -2.56
CA VAL A 161 25.49 -0.15 -3.34
C VAL A 161 25.62 -1.67 -3.36
N PRO A 162 25.51 -2.35 -4.51
CA PRO A 162 25.86 -3.77 -4.57
C PRO A 162 27.33 -3.87 -4.17
N PHE A 163 27.61 -4.68 -3.16
CA PHE A 163 28.97 -5.02 -2.75
C PHE A 163 29.75 -5.44 -4.00
N SER A 164 30.76 -4.65 -4.38
CA SER A 164 31.82 -5.11 -5.27
C SER A 164 32.54 -6.22 -4.52
N THR A 165 32.42 -7.45 -5.00
CA THR A 165 33.35 -8.53 -4.66
C THR A 165 34.75 -8.05 -5.02
N ALA A 166 35.58 -7.82 -4.01
CA ALA A 166 37.02 -7.72 -4.18
C ALA A 166 37.59 -9.15 -4.07
N GLU A 167 38.38 -9.51 -5.06
CA GLU A 167 39.30 -10.67 -5.07
C GLU A 167 40.27 -10.66 -3.88
#